data_AF-A0A915NMT9-F1
#
_entry.id   AF-A0A915NMT9-F1
#
_cell.length_a   1.000
_cell.length_b   1.000
_cell.length_c   1.000
_cell.angle_alpha   90.00
_cell.angle_beta   90.00
_cell.angle_gamma   90.00
#
_symmetry.space_group_name_H-M   'P 1'
#
loop_
_entity.id
_entity.type
_entity.pdbx_description
1 polymer ?
#
loop_
_entity_poly.entity_id
_entity_poly.type
_entity_poly.pdbx_seq_one_letter_code
_entity_poly.pdbx_strand_id
1 'polypeptide(L)'
;MTFLKLLTQKSFNKFFNPYSPTIFQKAQIGGCACPPSEEDVDYAFEMSSSTLRFGKGVTKEIGYDVLTFGAKNPLIVTDKNVAKTVAFENVANSLTKLGIAFEVFDEIKCEPSQQSMQSAINFARKKPFDCFLAVGGGSVIDTAK
;
A
#
# COMPACT_ATOMS: atom_id res chain seq x y z
N MET A 1 5.68 16.15 -7.53
CA MET A 1 4.44 15.41 -7.23
C MET A 1 4.86 14.18 -6.45
N THR A 2 4.81 14.23 -5.11
CA THR A 2 5.32 13.15 -4.25
C THR A 2 4.14 12.25 -3.91
N PHE A 3 4.19 11.00 -4.37
CA PHE A 3 3.19 9.99 -4.02
C PHE A 3 3.67 9.27 -2.77
N LEU A 4 2.81 9.18 -1.76
CA LEU A 4 3.07 8.47 -0.51
C LEU A 4 2.14 7.25 -0.45
N LYS A 5 2.69 6.04 -0.38
CA LYS A 5 1.91 4.80 -0.27
C LYS A 5 2.29 4.12 1.04
N LEU A 6 1.35 4.03 1.99
CA LEU A 6 1.48 3.14 3.14
C LEU A 6 1.06 1.72 2.72
N LEU A 7 1.95 0.75 2.89
CA LEU A 7 1.65 -0.67 2.70
C LEU A 7 1.75 -1.37 4.06
N THR A 8 0.70 -2.11 4.46
CA THR A 8 0.70 -2.96 5.67
C THR A 8 0.35 -4.40 5.30
N GLN A 9 1.02 -5.39 5.93
CA GLN A 9 0.85 -6.83 5.66
C GLN A 9 -0.47 -7.44 6.19
N LYS A 10 -1.25 -6.73 7.00
CA LYS A 10 -2.33 -7.35 7.81
C LYS A 10 -3.70 -7.48 7.12
N SER A 11 -3.90 -6.91 5.94
CA SER A 11 -5.25 -6.76 5.37
C SER A 11 -5.74 -7.89 4.45
N PHE A 12 -5.01 -9.01 4.34
CA PHE A 12 -5.29 -10.04 3.33
C PHE A 12 -6.27 -11.15 3.76
N ASN A 13 -6.43 -11.42 5.06
CA ASN A 13 -7.08 -12.67 5.52
C ASN A 13 -8.56 -12.56 5.97
N LYS A 14 -9.28 -11.47 5.66
CA LYS A 14 -10.66 -11.29 6.17
C LYS A 14 -11.78 -11.32 5.11
N PHE A 15 -11.46 -11.55 3.84
CA PHE A 15 -12.43 -11.38 2.74
C PHE A 15 -12.86 -12.65 2.00
N PHE A 16 -12.39 -13.84 2.38
CA PHE A 16 -12.81 -15.10 1.75
C PHE A 16 -13.75 -15.90 2.66
N ASN A 17 -15.06 -15.74 2.45
CA ASN A 17 -16.03 -16.79 2.72
C ASN A 17 -17.04 -16.88 1.56
N PRO A 18 -16.79 -17.73 0.53
CA PRO A 18 -17.58 -17.76 -0.69
C PRO A 18 -18.61 -18.91 -0.74
N TYR A 19 -19.33 -19.22 0.34
CA TYR A 19 -20.34 -20.29 0.30
C TYR A 19 -21.69 -19.92 0.92
N SER A 20 -22.62 -19.47 0.06
CA SER A 20 -24.03 -19.92 0.07
C SER A 20 -24.80 -19.39 -1.14
N PRO A 21 -24.99 -20.17 -2.22
CA PRO A 21 -26.07 -19.95 -3.16
C PRO A 21 -27.19 -20.94 -2.84
N THR A 22 -28.29 -20.46 -2.25
CA THR A 22 -29.50 -21.28 -2.06
C THR A 22 -30.75 -20.56 -2.57
N ILE A 23 -30.77 -20.02 -3.79
CA ILE A 23 -32.06 -19.67 -4.44
C ILE A 23 -31.92 -19.83 -5.96
N PHE A 24 -32.48 -20.92 -6.51
CA PHE A 24 -33.55 -20.92 -7.52
C PHE A 24 -33.70 -22.33 -8.12
N GLN A 25 -34.72 -23.05 -7.64
CA GLN A 25 -35.18 -24.31 -8.19
C GLN A 25 -36.62 -24.14 -8.67
N LYS A 26 -36.84 -24.05 -10.00
CA LYS A 26 -37.91 -24.70 -10.79
C LYS A 26 -38.09 -24.04 -12.17
N ALA A 27 -37.96 -24.85 -13.22
CA ALA A 27 -39.07 -25.25 -14.10
C ALA A 27 -38.51 -26.10 -15.27
N GLN A 28 -38.96 -27.35 -15.39
CA GLN A 28 -38.74 -28.21 -16.56
C GLN A 28 -39.87 -28.01 -17.56
N ILE A 29 -39.58 -27.86 -18.87
CA ILE A 29 -40.39 -28.49 -19.95
C ILE A 29 -39.68 -28.46 -21.31
N GLY A 30 -39.66 -29.63 -21.99
CA GLY A 30 -39.83 -29.75 -23.44
C GLY A 30 -38.63 -29.45 -24.34
N GLY A 31 -38.24 -30.44 -25.14
CA GLY A 31 -37.10 -30.34 -26.06
C GLY A 31 -37.28 -29.33 -27.20
N CYS A 32 -36.21 -28.60 -27.47
CA CYS A 32 -35.84 -28.13 -28.79
C CYS A 32 -34.33 -27.79 -28.73
N ALA A 33 -33.55 -28.27 -29.70
CA ALA A 33 -32.12 -27.98 -29.77
C ALA A 33 -31.92 -26.52 -30.18
N CYS A 34 -31.78 -25.61 -29.21
CA CYS A 34 -31.23 -24.29 -29.47
C CYS A 34 -29.70 -24.41 -29.58
N PRO A 35 -29.06 -23.83 -30.61
CA PRO A 35 -27.61 -23.65 -30.57
C PRO A 35 -27.27 -22.81 -29.32
N PRO A 36 -26.17 -23.09 -28.61
CA PRO A 36 -25.77 -22.26 -27.47
C PRO A 36 -25.61 -20.82 -27.99
N SER A 37 -26.54 -19.95 -27.61
CA SER A 37 -26.43 -18.52 -27.80
C SER A 37 -25.20 -18.04 -27.04
N GLU A 38 -24.49 -17.08 -27.64
CA GLU A 38 -23.25 -16.47 -27.13
C GLU A 38 -23.26 -16.37 -25.61
N GLU A 39 -22.22 -16.91 -24.97
CA GLU A 39 -22.10 -17.00 -23.52
C GLU A 39 -22.32 -15.62 -22.89
N ASP A 40 -23.40 -15.46 -22.11
CA ASP A 40 -23.65 -14.29 -21.26
C ASP A 40 -22.60 -14.30 -20.13
N VAL A 41 -21.41 -13.77 -20.45
CA VAL A 41 -20.28 -13.64 -19.54
C VAL A 41 -20.49 -12.44 -18.62
N ASP A 42 -20.90 -12.72 -17.38
CA ASP A 42 -20.93 -11.71 -16.32
C ASP A 42 -19.50 -11.35 -15.88
N TYR A 43 -19.03 -10.18 -16.31
CA TYR A 43 -17.76 -9.61 -15.87
C TYR A 43 -17.97 -8.70 -14.65
N ALA A 44 -17.55 -9.16 -13.47
CA ALA A 44 -17.44 -8.33 -12.28
C ALA A 44 -15.97 -8.05 -11.95
N PHE A 45 -15.62 -6.76 -11.80
CA PHE A 45 -14.33 -6.33 -11.28
C PHE A 45 -14.56 -5.49 -10.02
N GLU A 46 -14.20 -6.05 -8.87
CA GLU A 46 -14.20 -5.31 -7.61
C GLU A 46 -12.80 -4.73 -7.37
N MET A 47 -12.74 -3.42 -7.11
CA MET A 47 -11.49 -2.74 -6.77
C MET A 47 -11.55 -2.18 -5.36
N SER A 48 -10.95 -2.91 -4.42
CA SER A 48 -10.62 -2.38 -3.10
C SER A 48 -9.45 -1.40 -3.25
N SER A 49 -9.74 -0.10 -3.35
CA SER A 49 -8.70 0.94 -3.49
C SER A 49 -8.14 1.38 -2.13
N SER A 50 -6.88 1.80 -2.12
CA SER A 50 -6.24 2.42 -0.95
C SER A 50 -6.76 3.85 -0.75
N THR A 51 -6.78 4.32 0.50
CA THR A 51 -7.10 5.72 0.81
C THR A 51 -6.09 6.66 0.15
N LEU A 52 -6.57 7.54 -0.73
CA LEU A 52 -5.78 8.57 -1.38
C LEU A 52 -6.17 9.95 -0.83
N ARG A 53 -5.20 10.71 -0.33
CA ARG A 53 -5.38 12.10 0.09
C ARG A 53 -4.47 13.03 -0.72
N PHE A 54 -5.03 14.15 -1.15
CA PHE A 54 -4.33 15.17 -1.91
C PHE A 54 -4.73 16.56 -1.40
N GLY A 55 -3.82 17.51 -1.51
CA GLY A 55 -4.05 18.88 -1.06
C GLY A 55 -2.88 19.44 -0.26
N LYS A 56 -2.93 20.75 -0.02
CA LYS A 56 -1.91 21.45 0.76
C LYS A 56 -2.03 21.03 2.22
N GLY A 57 -0.94 20.51 2.79
CA GLY A 57 -0.87 20.19 4.22
C GLY A 57 -1.10 18.73 4.59
N VAL A 58 -1.50 17.87 3.65
CA VAL A 58 -1.73 16.42 3.89
C VAL A 58 -0.51 15.73 4.49
N THR A 59 0.72 16.14 4.13
CA THR A 59 1.96 15.57 4.69
C THR A 59 2.09 15.75 6.20
N LYS A 60 1.40 16.73 6.79
CA LYS A 60 1.41 16.97 8.24
C LYS A 60 0.54 15.99 9.01
N GLU A 61 -0.42 15.35 8.34
CA GLU A 61 -1.35 14.40 8.95
C GLU A 61 -0.75 12.98 9.08
N ILE A 62 0.34 12.69 8.36
CA ILE A 62 0.94 11.35 8.27
C ILE A 62 1.26 10.74 9.63
N GLY A 63 1.71 11.54 10.60
CA GLY A 63 1.96 11.05 11.94
C GLY A 63 0.70 10.51 12.62
N TYR A 64 -0.47 11.12 12.42
CA TYR A 64 -1.75 10.62 12.95
C TYR A 64 -2.17 9.32 12.28
N ASP A 65 -1.86 9.16 10.99
CA ASP A 65 -2.11 7.89 10.30
C ASP A 65 -1.28 6.78 10.92
N VAL A 66 0.02 7.00 11.11
CA VAL A 66 0.93 6.03 11.72
C VAL A 66 0.47 5.64 13.14
N LEU A 67 -0.01 6.61 13.93
CA LEU A 67 -0.65 6.33 15.22
C LEU A 67 -1.92 5.49 15.08
N THR A 68 -2.79 5.83 14.14
CA THR A 68 -4.06 5.12 13.89
C THR A 68 -3.80 3.69 13.43
N PHE A 69 -2.72 3.47 12.68
CA PHE A 69 -2.23 2.14 12.30
C PHE A 69 -1.61 1.36 13.48
N GLY A 70 -1.32 2.03 14.61
CA GLY A 70 -0.73 1.41 15.80
C GLY A 70 0.75 1.04 15.64
N ALA A 71 1.45 1.64 14.67
CA ALA A 71 2.86 1.38 14.43
C ALA A 71 3.75 2.12 15.43
N LYS A 72 4.75 1.43 15.98
CA LYS A 72 5.65 1.99 17.00
C LYS A 72 7.00 2.40 16.42
N ASN A 73 7.52 1.59 15.49
CA ASN A 73 8.80 1.82 14.83
C ASN A 73 8.64 1.82 13.30
N PRO A 74 8.18 2.93 12.69
CA PRO A 74 8.17 3.08 11.24
C PRO A 74 9.59 3.26 10.65
N LEU A 75 9.85 2.61 9.52
CA LEU A 75 10.98 2.86 8.64
C LEU A 75 10.55 3.79 7.51
N ILE A 76 11.16 4.97 7.43
CA ILE A 76 10.99 5.90 6.33
C ILE A 76 11.99 5.55 5.22
N VAL A 77 11.46 5.32 4.02
CA VAL A 77 12.21 4.94 2.83
C VAL A 77 12.15 6.14 1.88
N THR A 78 13.28 6.74 1.55
CA THR A 78 13.37 7.98 0.74
C THR A 78 14.62 7.97 -0.14
N ASP A 79 14.68 8.86 -1.12
CA ASP A 79 15.91 9.21 -1.83
C ASP A 79 16.56 10.47 -1.25
N LYS A 80 17.86 10.65 -1.52
CA LYS A 80 18.65 11.80 -1.03
C LYS A 80 18.16 13.15 -1.52
N ASN A 81 17.47 13.20 -2.67
CA ASN A 81 16.95 14.46 -3.20
C ASN A 81 15.66 14.84 -2.46
N VAL A 82 14.76 13.88 -2.25
CA VAL A 82 13.52 14.11 -1.49
C VAL A 82 13.77 14.32 0.00
N ALA A 83 14.78 13.69 0.58
CA ALA A 83 15.17 13.93 1.98
C ALA A 83 15.47 15.42 2.29
N LYS A 84 15.85 16.21 1.29
CA LYS A 84 16.13 17.65 1.41
C LYS A 84 14.91 18.55 1.16
N THR A 85 13.76 17.96 0.84
CA THR A 85 12.55 18.74 0.54
C THR A 85 11.72 19.02 1.78
N VAL A 86 10.98 20.13 1.73
CA VAL A 86 9.99 20.52 2.76
C VAL A 86 8.92 19.44 2.96
N ALA A 87 8.65 18.61 1.94
CA ALA A 87 7.70 17.50 2.05
C ALA A 87 8.17 16.45 3.07
N PHE A 88 9.44 16.03 2.98
CA PHE A 88 10.05 15.09 3.92
C PHE A 88 10.13 15.70 5.32
N GLU A 89 10.56 16.96 5.42
CA GLU A 89 10.64 17.68 6.69
C GLU A 89 9.28 17.71 7.42
N ASN A 90 8.19 17.97 6.70
CA ASN A 90 6.84 17.95 7.28
C ASN A 90 6.45 16.57 7.83
N VAL A 91 6.84 15.49 7.15
CA VAL A 91 6.57 14.11 7.59
C VAL A 91 7.38 13.77 8.84
N ALA A 92 8.68 14.03 8.82
CA ALA A 92 9.57 13.81 9.97
C ALA A 92 9.09 14.63 11.18
N ASN A 93 8.76 15.91 10.99
CA ASN A 93 8.23 16.78 12.04
C ASN A 93 6.89 16.28 12.58
N SER A 94 6.01 15.72 11.75
CA SER A 94 4.74 15.13 12.18
C SER A 94 4.95 13.94 13.12
N LEU A 95 5.89 13.05 12.79
CA LEU A 95 6.25 11.89 13.61
C LEU A 95 6.92 12.30 14.93
N THR A 96 7.89 13.21 14.88
CA THR A 96 8.58 13.72 16.07
C THR A 96 7.62 14.40 17.04
N LYS A 97 6.67 15.20 16.54
CA LYS A 97 5.66 15.88 17.38
C LYS A 97 4.77 14.91 18.16
N LEU A 98 4.56 13.72 17.62
CA LEU A 98 3.74 12.67 18.23
C LEU A 98 4.59 11.69 19.06
N GLY A 99 5.90 11.93 19.19
CA GLY A 99 6.81 11.08 19.96
C GLY A 99 7.04 9.70 19.35
N ILE A 100 6.81 9.53 18.05
CA ILE A 100 7.06 8.26 17.35
C ILE A 100 8.54 8.18 16.98
N ALA A 101 9.22 7.13 17.44
CA ALA A 101 10.58 6.84 17.01
C ALA A 101 10.56 6.32 15.57
N PHE A 102 11.39 6.87 14.69
CA PHE A 102 11.48 6.44 13.30
C PHE A 102 12.94 6.37 12.86
N GLU A 103 13.18 5.55 11.83
CA GLU A 103 14.47 5.51 11.15
C GLU A 103 14.30 5.85 9.68
N VAL A 104 15.38 6.31 9.07
CA VAL A 104 15.39 6.77 7.68
C VAL A 104 16.41 5.97 6.90
N PHE A 105 15.98 5.44 5.77
CA PHE A 105 16.84 4.85 4.74
C PHE A 105 16.79 5.74 3.50
N ASP A 106 17.89 6.43 3.20
CA ASP A 106 17.99 7.43 2.13
C ASP A 106 18.88 7.00 0.95
N GLU A 107 19.39 5.76 0.95
CA GLU A 107 20.36 5.25 -0.04
C GLU A 107 19.73 4.73 -1.34
N ILE A 108 18.49 5.13 -1.63
CA ILE A 108 17.76 4.70 -2.83
C ILE A 108 18.28 5.48 -4.05
N LYS A 109 18.50 4.74 -5.14
CA LYS A 109 18.85 5.29 -6.45
C LYS A 109 17.65 5.25 -7.39
N CYS A 110 17.60 6.17 -8.37
CA CYS A 110 16.50 6.22 -9.35
C CYS A 110 16.31 4.89 -10.09
N GLU A 111 17.40 4.21 -10.43
CA GLU A 111 17.38 2.86 -10.98
C GLU A 111 17.75 1.88 -9.85
N PRO A 112 16.79 1.09 -9.34
CA PRO A 112 17.07 0.12 -8.27
C PRO A 112 17.95 -0.99 -8.85
N SER A 113 19.22 -0.99 -8.47
CA SER A 113 20.11 -2.12 -8.74
C SER A 113 19.85 -3.24 -7.71
N GLN A 114 20.19 -4.47 -8.07
CA GLN A 114 20.13 -5.61 -7.14
C GLN A 114 20.89 -5.32 -5.83
N GLN A 115 22.01 -4.59 -5.91
CA GLN A 115 22.80 -4.19 -4.75
C GLN A 115 22.03 -3.20 -3.86
N SER A 116 21.36 -2.18 -4.43
CA SER A 116 20.59 -1.23 -3.62
C SER A 116 19.40 -1.90 -2.94
N MET A 117 18.74 -2.85 -3.61
CA MET A 117 17.66 -3.63 -3.02
C MET A 117 18.17 -4.51 -1.87
N GLN A 118 19.31 -5.18 -2.05
CA GLN A 118 19.91 -5.97 -0.99
C GLN A 118 20.30 -5.10 0.22
N SER A 119 20.84 -3.89 -0.01
CA SER A 119 21.13 -2.94 1.06
C SER A 119 19.86 -2.51 1.82
N ALA A 120 18.77 -2.21 1.10
CA ALA A 120 17.48 -1.87 1.71
C ALA A 120 16.91 -3.03 2.55
N ILE A 121 16.95 -4.26 2.02
CA ILE A 121 16.53 -5.48 2.73
C ILE A 121 17.37 -5.70 3.98
N ASN A 122 18.70 -5.57 3.86
CA ASN A 122 19.61 -5.73 4.98
C ASN A 122 19.34 -4.68 6.06
N PHE A 123 19.05 -3.42 5.67
CA PHE A 123 18.69 -2.36 6.60
C PHE A 123 17.37 -2.66 7.31
N ALA A 124 16.33 -3.03 6.56
CA ALA A 124 15.01 -3.38 7.09
C ALA A 124 15.05 -4.57 8.06
N ARG A 125 16.02 -5.49 7.89
CA ARG A 125 16.21 -6.65 8.78
C ARG A 125 17.01 -6.36 10.05
N LYS A 126 17.70 -5.21 10.16
CA LYS A 126 18.51 -4.89 11.35
C LYS A 126 17.65 -4.70 12.61
N LYS A 127 16.40 -4.26 12.44
CA LYS A 127 15.49 -3.91 13.53
C LYS A 127 14.06 -4.35 13.20
N PRO A 128 13.22 -4.62 14.20
CA PRO A 128 11.81 -4.93 13.99
C PRO A 128 11.03 -3.65 13.65
N PHE A 129 10.98 -3.32 12.36
CA PHE A 129 10.12 -2.24 11.87
C PHE A 129 8.69 -2.75 11.68
N ASP A 130 7.72 -1.99 12.17
CA ASP A 130 6.30 -2.37 12.13
C ASP A 130 5.55 -1.76 10.94
N CYS A 131 6.15 -0.76 10.29
CA CYS A 131 5.56 0.01 9.21
C CYS A 131 6.65 0.53 8.27
N PHE A 132 6.35 0.58 6.97
CA PHE A 132 7.20 1.19 5.96
C PHE A 132 6.51 2.43 5.41
N LEU A 133 7.21 3.56 5.42
CA LEU A 133 6.74 4.85 4.94
C LEU A 133 7.58 5.30 3.75
N ALA A 134 7.07 5.07 2.54
CA ALA A 134 7.76 5.47 1.32
C ALA A 134 7.51 6.94 1.01
N VAL A 135 8.53 7.80 1.14
CA VAL A 135 8.49 9.23 0.83
C VAL A 135 9.32 9.50 -0.41
N GLY A 136 8.69 9.58 -1.58
CA GLY A 136 9.43 9.90 -2.81
C GLY A 136 8.64 9.69 -4.10
N GLY A 137 9.38 9.37 -5.16
CA GLY A 137 8.82 9.01 -6.48
C GLY A 137 8.60 7.51 -6.65
N GLY A 138 8.40 7.08 -7.90
CA GLY A 138 8.15 5.67 -8.24
C GLY A 138 9.24 4.71 -7.75
N SER A 139 10.51 5.07 -7.92
CA SER A 139 11.64 4.22 -7.50
C SER A 139 11.67 3.96 -5.99
N VAL A 140 11.29 4.96 -5.19
CA VAL A 140 11.21 4.84 -3.73
C VAL A 140 10.05 3.92 -3.33
N ILE A 141 8.89 4.09 -3.97
CA ILE A 141 7.70 3.27 -3.72
C ILE A 141 7.94 1.82 -4.13
N ASP A 142 8.63 1.60 -5.25
CA ASP A 142 8.96 0.25 -5.74
C ASP A 142 9.98 -0.44 -4.83
N THR A 143 10.98 0.29 -4.34
CA THR A 143 11.96 -0.25 -3.38
C THR A 143 11.34 -0.57 -2.03
N ALA A 144 10.30 0.16 -1.62
CA ALA A 144 9.59 -0.07 -0.37
C ALA A 144 8.57 -1.22 -0.42
N LYS A 145 8.19 -1.65 -1.62
CA LYS A 145 7.17 -2.69 -1.84
C LYS A 145 7.79 -4.09 -1.79
#